data_AF-A0A932R1T9-F1
#
_entry.id   AF-A0A932R1T9-F1
#
_cell.length_a   1.000
_cell.length_b   1.000
_cell.length_c   1.000
_cell.angle_alpha   90.00
_cell.angle_beta   90.00
_cell.angle_gamma   90.00
#
_symmetry.space_group_name_H-M   'P 1'
#
loop_
_entity.id
_entity.type
_entity.pdbx_description
1 polymer ?
#
loop_
_entity_poly.entity_id
_entity_poly.type
_entity_poly.pdbx_seq_one_letter_code
_entity_poly.pdbx_strand_id
1 'polypeptide(L)'
;MADATQYTFSHAELVEALIKRQNLHEGLWGLYVEFNLGAGNFGTDDNSLTPGAIISISKIGLIKADQPNNLTVDAAAVNPAPDTATVLSQRSANSRDVSQIRQMRMQFYVS
;
A
#
# COMPACT_ATOMS: atom_id res chain seq x y z
N MET A 1 -9.62 -28.98 1.15
CA MET A 1 -9.54 -27.61 1.70
C MET A 1 -10.50 -26.78 0.87
N ALA A 2 -11.51 -26.16 1.47
CA ALA A 2 -12.43 -25.30 0.71
C ALA A 2 -11.68 -23.99 0.42
N ASP A 3 -11.38 -23.72 -0.85
CA ASP A 3 -10.73 -22.49 -1.26
C ASP A 3 -11.64 -21.29 -0.95
N ALA A 4 -11.11 -20.29 -0.27
CA ALA A 4 -11.86 -19.06 -0.01
C ALA A 4 -12.06 -18.32 -1.34
N THR A 5 -13.32 -18.09 -1.72
CA THR A 5 -13.66 -17.39 -2.99
C THR A 5 -13.67 -15.87 -2.87
N GLN A 6 -13.49 -15.32 -1.65
CA GLN A 6 -13.54 -13.89 -1.38
C GLN A 6 -12.71 -13.51 -0.15
N TYR A 7 -12.00 -12.38 -0.26
CA TYR A 7 -11.35 -11.69 0.85
C TYR A 7 -11.90 -10.26 0.94
N THR A 8 -12.08 -9.75 2.15
CA THR A 8 -12.59 -8.41 2.42
C THR A 8 -11.62 -7.64 3.31
N PHE A 9 -11.49 -6.35 3.06
CA PHE A 9 -10.63 -5.45 3.83
C PHE A 9 -11.44 -4.23 4.27
N SER A 10 -11.08 -3.70 5.43
CA SER A 10 -11.55 -2.40 5.90
C SER A 10 -10.94 -1.26 5.08
N HIS A 11 -11.54 -0.07 5.19
CA HIS A 11 -11.00 1.14 4.56
C HIS A 11 -9.58 1.46 5.08
N ALA A 12 -9.32 1.26 6.37
CA ALA A 12 -8.01 1.49 6.96
C ALA A 12 -6.95 0.52 6.43
N GLU A 13 -7.28 -0.77 6.27
CA GLU A 13 -6.38 -1.76 5.67
C GLU A 13 -6.06 -1.45 4.21
N LEU A 14 -7.05 -0.95 3.45
CA LEU A 14 -6.83 -0.51 2.08
C LEU A 14 -5.88 0.71 2.03
N VAL A 15 -6.08 1.69 2.91
CA VAL A 15 -5.20 2.86 3.03
C VAL A 15 -3.78 2.44 3.43
N GLU A 16 -3.63 1.56 4.41
CA GLU A 16 -2.33 1.00 4.83
C GLU A 16 -1.63 0.31 3.66
N ALA A 17 -2.34 -0.52 2.90
CA ALA A 17 -1.78 -1.21 1.75
C ALA A 17 -1.29 -0.21 0.68
N LEU A 18 -2.05 0.85 0.43
CA LEU A 18 -1.67 1.91 -0.52
C LEU A 18 -0.47 2.73 -0.02
N ILE A 19 -0.41 3.05 1.28
CA ILE A 19 0.73 3.75 1.91
C ILE A 19 2.02 2.95 1.70
N LYS A 20 1.98 1.65 2.02
CA LYS A 20 3.10 0.72 1.82
C LYS A 20 3.46 0.60 0.34
N ARG A 21 2.46 0.50 -0.54
CA ARG A 21 2.65 0.39 -1.99
C ARG A 21 3.32 1.62 -2.60
N GLN A 22 3.00 2.81 -2.09
CA GLN A 22 3.57 4.10 -2.51
C GLN A 22 4.87 4.44 -1.76
N ASN A 23 5.25 3.62 -0.77
CA ASN A 23 6.41 3.78 0.09
C ASN A 23 6.43 5.14 0.83
N LEU A 24 5.28 5.53 1.36
CA LEU A 24 5.14 6.73 2.19
C LEU A 24 5.49 6.39 3.63
N HIS A 25 6.34 7.19 4.28
CA HIS A 25 6.84 6.94 5.64
C HIS A 25 6.39 7.98 6.66
N GLU A 26 5.71 9.03 6.20
CA GLU A 26 5.32 10.16 7.04
C GLU A 26 3.99 10.75 6.60
N GLY A 27 3.36 11.44 7.55
CA GLY A 27 2.08 12.12 7.34
C GLY A 27 0.88 11.23 7.60
N LEU A 28 -0.25 11.91 7.75
CA LEU A 28 -1.56 11.30 7.93
C LEU A 28 -2.28 11.23 6.59
N TRP A 29 -2.73 10.05 6.20
CA TRP A 29 -3.32 9.80 4.89
C TRP A 29 -4.69 9.19 5.01
N GLY A 30 -5.66 9.73 4.30
CA GLY A 30 -7.02 9.21 4.19
C GLY A 30 -7.29 8.51 2.86
N LEU A 31 -8.36 7.71 2.84
CA LEU A 31 -8.88 7.12 1.61
C LEU A 31 -9.45 8.21 0.70
N TYR A 32 -8.98 8.26 -0.53
CA TYR A 32 -9.57 9.08 -1.59
C TYR A 32 -10.36 8.20 -2.55
N VAL A 33 -11.61 8.57 -2.85
CA VAL A 33 -12.45 7.91 -3.85
C VAL A 33 -13.05 8.96 -4.76
N GLU A 34 -12.86 8.80 -6.07
CA GLU A 34 -13.46 9.66 -7.09
C GLU A 34 -14.70 8.95 -7.65
N PHE A 35 -15.85 9.63 -7.56
CA PHE A 35 -17.12 9.15 -8.08
C PHE A 35 -17.51 9.97 -9.31
N ASN A 36 -17.93 9.28 -10.38
CA ASN A 36 -18.65 9.89 -11.48
C ASN A 36 -20.15 9.66 -11.29
N LEU A 37 -20.93 10.71 -11.56
CA LEU A 37 -22.38 10.66 -11.51
C LEU A 37 -22.93 10.87 -12.91
N GLY A 38 -23.70 9.91 -13.38
CA GLY A 38 -24.53 10.04 -14.58
C GLY A 38 -26.00 10.02 -14.18
N ALA A 39 -26.80 10.92 -14.73
CA ALA A 39 -28.25 10.89 -14.58
C ALA A 39 -28.90 10.76 -15.96
N GLY A 40 -29.99 10.02 -16.04
CA GLY A 40 -30.67 9.77 -17.30
C GLY A 40 -31.96 9.01 -17.11
N ASN A 41 -32.66 8.79 -18.21
CA ASN A 41 -33.80 7.90 -18.25
C ASN A 41 -33.32 6.51 -18.68
N PHE A 42 -33.64 5.50 -17.88
CA PHE A 42 -33.24 4.11 -18.09
C PHE A 42 -34.50 3.23 -18.22
N GLY A 43 -34.47 2.29 -19.14
CA GLY A 43 -35.56 1.37 -19.41
C GLY A 43 -35.07 0.22 -20.29
N THR A 44 -35.85 -0.86 -20.34
CA THR A 44 -35.57 -2.00 -21.24
C THR A 44 -35.95 -1.70 -22.69
N ASP A 45 -36.83 -0.71 -22.90
CA ASP A 45 -37.27 -0.20 -24.19
C ASP A 45 -37.62 1.31 -24.09
N ASP A 46 -37.85 1.94 -25.25
CA ASP A 46 -38.10 3.38 -25.36
C ASP A 46 -39.42 3.86 -24.73
N ASN A 47 -40.35 2.94 -24.44
CA ASN A 47 -41.66 3.27 -23.85
C ASN A 47 -41.71 3.04 -22.34
N SER A 48 -40.67 2.44 -21.75
CA SER A 48 -40.56 2.12 -20.32
C SER A 48 -39.40 2.83 -19.64
N LEU A 49 -39.18 4.09 -20.02
CA LEU A 49 -38.13 4.93 -19.48
C LEU A 49 -38.48 5.47 -18.09
N THR A 50 -37.57 5.27 -17.14
CA THR A 50 -37.66 5.79 -15.77
C THR A 50 -36.43 6.61 -15.40
N PRO A 51 -36.58 7.75 -14.70
CA PRO A 51 -35.44 8.52 -14.23
C PRO A 51 -34.57 7.70 -13.28
N GLY A 52 -33.26 7.74 -13.47
CA GLY A 52 -32.31 7.06 -12.61
C GLY A 52 -30.95 7.77 -12.56
N ALA A 53 -30.05 7.18 -11.77
CA ALA A 53 -28.68 7.63 -11.65
C ALA A 53 -27.71 6.45 -11.67
N ILE A 54 -26.55 6.65 -12.28
CA ILE A 54 -25.41 5.75 -12.26
C ILE A 54 -24.31 6.43 -11.43
N ILE A 55 -23.84 5.73 -10.41
CA ILE A 55 -22.69 6.15 -9.61
C ILE A 55 -21.58 5.14 -9.88
N SER A 56 -20.52 5.57 -10.55
CA SER A 56 -19.36 4.73 -10.83
C SER A 56 -18.13 5.25 -10.08
N ILE A 57 -17.32 4.35 -9.54
CA ILE A 57 -16.01 4.70 -8.96
C ILE A 57 -14.99 4.77 -10.10
N SER A 58 -14.38 5.93 -10.32
CA SER A 58 -13.35 6.11 -11.34
C SER A 58 -11.95 5.87 -10.81
N LYS A 59 -11.69 6.28 -9.55
CA LYS A 59 -10.37 6.19 -8.94
C LYS A 59 -10.46 5.94 -7.44
N ILE A 60 -9.43 5.25 -6.94
CA ILE A 60 -9.16 5.07 -5.52
C ILE A 60 -7.70 5.51 -5.29
N GLY A 61 -7.44 6.23 -4.20
CA GLY A 61 -6.12 6.73 -3.89
C GLY A 61 -5.96 7.16 -2.44
N LEU A 62 -4.93 7.98 -2.21
CA LEU A 62 -4.60 8.56 -0.93
C LEU A 62 -4.75 10.08 -1.00
N ILE A 63 -5.30 10.68 0.05
CA ILE A 63 -5.34 12.13 0.24
C ILE A 63 -4.68 12.48 1.57
N LYS A 64 -3.88 13.53 1.60
CA LYS A 64 -3.27 14.00 2.84
C LYS A 64 -4.36 14.57 3.74
N ALA A 65 -4.36 14.18 5.01
CA ALA A 65 -5.33 14.63 6.00
C ALA A 65 -4.64 15.47 7.08
N ASP A 66 -5.33 16.52 7.55
CA ASP A 66 -4.82 17.40 8.60
C ASP A 66 -5.20 16.92 10.00
N GLN A 67 -6.28 16.13 10.12
CA GLN A 67 -6.84 15.67 11.39
C GLN A 67 -7.12 14.18 11.36
N PRO A 68 -6.80 13.43 12.43
CA PRO A 68 -7.06 12.00 12.52
C PRO A 68 -8.56 11.72 12.62
N ASN A 69 -9.02 10.73 11.86
CA ASN A 69 -10.35 10.15 11.92
C ASN A 69 -10.30 8.64 11.59
N ASN A 70 -11.47 8.00 11.53
CA ASN A 70 -11.61 6.57 11.28
C ASN A 70 -11.23 6.10 9.85
N LEU A 71 -10.97 7.02 8.92
CA LEU A 71 -10.57 6.76 7.54
C LEU A 71 -9.14 7.17 7.24
N THR A 72 -8.41 7.66 8.25
CA THR A 72 -7.01 8.09 8.12
C THR A 72 -6.06 7.14 8.81
N VAL A 73 -4.89 6.95 8.23
CA VAL A 73 -3.80 6.13 8.76
C VAL A 73 -2.52 6.95 8.77
N ASP A 74 -1.79 6.89 9.88
CA ASP A 74 -0.46 7.49 9.99
C ASP A 74 0.57 6.59 9.26
N ALA A 75 1.22 7.15 8.24
CA ALA A 75 2.21 6.43 7.46
C ALA A 75 3.44 6.03 8.29
N ALA A 76 3.81 6.80 9.30
CA ALA A 76 4.95 6.47 10.17
C ALA A 76 4.64 5.24 11.04
N ALA A 77 3.37 5.05 11.41
CA ALA A 77 2.93 3.92 12.22
C ALA A 77 2.91 2.61 11.42
N VAL A 78 2.50 2.66 10.15
CA VAL A 78 2.32 1.44 9.33
C VAL A 78 3.47 1.15 8.37
N ASN A 79 4.30 2.15 8.05
CA ASN A 79 5.44 2.02 7.15
C ASN A 79 6.61 2.91 7.61
N PRO A 80 7.24 2.62 8.77
CA PRO A 80 8.30 3.45 9.31
C PRO A 80 9.49 3.55 8.35
N ALA A 81 10.10 4.73 8.27
CA ALA A 81 11.32 4.93 7.50
C ALA A 81 12.44 4.04 8.07
N PRO A 82 13.23 3.36 7.22
CA PRO A 82 14.37 2.60 7.69
C PRO A 82 15.39 3.55 8.34
N ASP A 83 15.77 3.25 9.58
CA ASP A 83 16.79 4.02 10.28
C ASP A 83 18.15 3.86 9.56
N THR A 84 18.61 4.96 8.98
CA THR A 84 19.85 5.02 8.19
C THR A 84 21.06 4.57 9.02
N ALA A 85 21.08 4.84 10.33
CA ALA A 85 22.17 4.41 11.22
C ALA A 85 22.17 2.89 11.40
N THR A 86 20.99 2.30 11.61
CA THR A 86 20.81 0.84 11.72
C THR A 86 21.19 0.13 10.42
N VAL A 87 20.78 0.65 9.27
CA VAL A 87 21.06 0.05 7.95
C VAL A 87 22.57 0.08 7.63
N LEU A 88 23.27 1.17 7.94
CA LEU A 88 24.72 1.28 7.73
C LEU A 88 25.51 0.36 8.67
N SER A 89 25.08 0.22 9.92
CA SER A 89 25.69 -0.71 10.89
C SER A 89 25.58 -2.17 10.43
N GLN A 90 24.38 -2.57 9.98
CA GLN A 90 24.14 -3.93 9.48
C GLN A 90 24.93 -4.24 8.20
N ARG A 91 25.03 -3.29 7.26
CA ARG A 91 25.86 -3.43 6.05
C ARG A 91 27.34 -3.53 6.37
N SER A 92 27.81 -2.76 7.34
CA SER A 92 29.21 -2.78 7.79
C SER A 92 29.57 -4.08 8.50
N ALA A 93 28.65 -4.65 9.28
CA ALA A 93 28.81 -5.95 9.92
C ALA A 93 28.83 -7.10 8.87
N ASN A 94 27.89 -7.09 7.93
CA ASN A 94 27.79 -8.13 6.90
C ASN A 94 28.98 -8.12 5.92
N SER A 95 29.51 -6.94 5.58
CA SER A 95 30.69 -6.82 4.72
C SER A 95 31.97 -7.39 5.35
N ARG A 96 32.10 -7.32 6.68
CA ARG A 96 33.26 -7.87 7.39
C ARG A 96 33.21 -9.40 7.44
N ASP A 97 32.04 -9.97 7.63
CA ASP A 97 31.81 -11.42 7.67
C ASP A 97 32.11 -12.09 6.31
N VAL A 98 31.58 -11.53 5.22
CA VAL A 98 31.83 -12.03 3.85
C VAL A 98 33.33 -11.95 3.48
N SER A 99 34.03 -10.94 3.99
CA SER A 99 35.48 -10.79 3.76
C SER A 99 36.29 -11.87 4.50
N GLN A 100 35.89 -12.25 5.72
CA GLN A 100 36.55 -13.32 6.46
C GLN A 100 36.30 -14.71 5.85
N ILE A 101 35.08 -14.99 5.37
CA ILE A 101 34.76 -16.24 4.68
C ILE A 101 35.57 -16.39 3.38
N ARG A 102 35.77 -15.28 2.64
CA ARG A 102 36.62 -15.27 1.45
C ARG A 102 38.10 -15.48 1.77
N GLN A 103 38.60 -14.91 2.87
CA GLN A 103 39.99 -15.14 3.31
C GLN A 103 40.23 -16.58 3.80
N MET A 104 39.28 -17.18 4.53
CA MET A 104 39.36 -18.60 4.90
C MET A 104 39.36 -19.51 3.68
N ARG A 105 38.52 -19.28 2.68
CA ARG A 105 38.51 -20.10 1.46
C ARG A 105 39.79 -19.99 0.61
N MET A 106 40.49 -18.86 0.65
CA MET A 106 41.79 -18.72 -0.03
C MET A 106 42.91 -19.49 0.68
N GLN A 107 42.84 -19.65 2.00
CA GLN A 107 43.84 -20.41 2.77
C GLN A 107 43.76 -21.93 2.53
N PHE A 108 42.59 -22.45 2.16
CA PHE A 108 42.39 -23.87 1.84
C PHE A 108 42.72 -24.25 0.37
N TYR A 109 43.17 -23.31 -0.47
CA TYR A 109 43.47 -23.57 -1.89
C TYR A 109 44.97 -23.64 -2.22
N VAL A 110 45.84 -23.58 -1.21
CA VAL A 110 47.29 -23.70 -1.36
C VAL A 110 47.74 -24.92 -0.54
N SER A 111 47.61 -26.11 -1.12
CA SER A 111 48.18 -27.37 -0.63
C SER A 111 48.60 -28.21 -1.80
#